data_AF-A0A930SM55-F1
#
_entry.id   AF-A0A930SM55-F1
#
_cell.length_a   1.000
_cell.length_b   1.000
_cell.length_c   1.000
_cell.angle_alpha   90.00
_cell.angle_beta   90.00
_cell.angle_gamma   90.00
#
_symmetry.space_group_name_H-M   'P 1'
#
loop_
_entity.id
_entity.type
_entity.pdbx_description
1 polymer ?
#
loop_
_entity_poly.entity_id
_entity_poly.type
_entity_poly.pdbx_seq_one_letter_code
_entity_poly.pdbx_strand_id
1 'polypeptide(L)'
;MSGQNLGWKHAALLPPHRLIQTRNASTTYFITLTKNPYSWLISLYKRPYHSRYHVQSVSFSDYLEHPWQTVRREQAERVFLNPMVMWNEKNRSYIAAGQSPQIRLLMLRYEDLLADPEDAIAQIQRFTNCRRRQQAFVNIDESLKREQEKGFSYYQDYYLNERWRSLLSDRDLAIINRYLDESVMAYFRYPYITPGSAKHQHTSL
;
A
#
# COMPACT_ATOMS: atom_id res chain seq x y z
N MET A 1 -12.46 24.79 13.17
CA MET A 1 -12.87 23.44 12.74
C MET A 1 -11.61 22.61 12.56
N SER A 2 -11.26 21.76 13.52
CA SER A 2 -10.11 20.87 13.34
C SER A 2 -10.48 19.87 12.25
N GLY A 3 -9.64 19.78 11.21
CA GLY A 3 -9.81 18.79 10.17
C GLY A 3 -9.77 17.41 10.79
N GLN A 4 -10.94 16.82 11.05
CA GLN A 4 -11.06 15.39 11.23
C GLN A 4 -10.67 14.78 9.89
N ASN A 5 -9.38 14.53 9.69
CA ASN A 5 -8.95 13.48 8.78
C ASN A 5 -9.87 12.32 9.10
N LEU A 6 -10.55 11.72 8.13
CA LEU A 6 -11.52 10.63 8.34
C LEU A 6 -10.91 9.38 9.02
N GLY A 7 -9.67 9.47 9.54
CA GLY A 7 -8.92 8.43 10.21
C GLY A 7 -8.15 7.56 9.23
N TRP A 8 -8.48 7.60 7.94
CA TRP A 8 -8.15 6.52 7.00
C TRP A 8 -6.70 6.42 6.55
N LYS A 9 -5.86 7.42 6.80
CA LYS A 9 -4.44 7.33 6.44
C LYS A 9 -3.77 6.23 7.28
N HIS A 10 -3.38 5.15 6.58
CA HIS A 10 -2.79 3.93 7.14
C HIS A 10 -3.72 3.10 8.02
N ALA A 11 -5.03 3.31 8.00
CA ALA A 11 -5.96 2.58 8.86
C ALA A 11 -6.40 1.23 8.25
N ALA A 12 -6.81 0.28 9.08
CA ALA A 12 -7.75 -0.76 8.65
C ALA A 12 -9.16 -0.14 8.48
N LEU A 13 -10.01 -0.76 7.67
CA LEU A 13 -11.43 -0.38 7.63
C LEU A 13 -12.20 -0.99 8.80
N LEU A 14 -13.19 -0.24 9.26
CA LEU A 14 -14.23 -0.79 10.14
C LEU A 14 -14.92 -1.98 9.45
N PRO A 15 -15.35 -2.99 10.21
CA PRO A 15 -16.17 -4.07 9.67
C PRO A 15 -17.39 -3.52 8.90
N PRO A 16 -17.84 -4.18 7.81
CA PRO A 16 -18.87 -3.64 6.93
C PRO A 16 -20.14 -3.16 7.65
N HIS A 17 -20.62 -3.95 8.62
CA HIS A 17 -21.82 -3.61 9.40
C HIS A 17 -21.70 -2.29 10.18
N ARG A 18 -20.49 -1.93 10.64
CA ARG A 18 -20.25 -0.63 11.29
C ARG A 18 -19.98 0.47 10.29
N LEU A 19 -19.26 0.17 9.20
CA LEU A 19 -18.95 1.17 8.18
C LEU A 19 -20.23 1.73 7.56
N ILE A 20 -21.22 0.87 7.27
CA ILE A 20 -22.52 1.26 6.71
C ILE A 20 -23.32 2.18 7.66
N GLN A 21 -23.12 2.05 8.98
CA GLN A 21 -23.77 2.90 9.98
C GLN A 21 -23.12 4.29 10.09
N THR A 22 -21.97 4.51 9.45
CA THR A 22 -21.33 5.83 9.46
C THR A 22 -22.09 6.83 8.59
N ARG A 23 -22.07 8.10 9.00
CA ARG A 23 -22.73 9.18 8.26
C ARG A 23 -22.17 9.23 6.83
N ASN A 24 -23.06 9.27 5.85
CA ASN A 24 -22.76 9.31 4.41
C ASN A 24 -22.11 8.04 3.83
N ALA A 25 -22.10 6.90 4.53
CA ALA A 25 -21.51 5.66 3.99
C ALA A 25 -22.10 5.27 2.63
N SER A 26 -23.42 5.43 2.47
CA SER A 26 -24.16 5.09 1.23
C SER A 26 -23.90 6.04 0.05
N THR A 27 -23.36 7.24 0.31
CA THR A 27 -23.08 8.25 -0.72
C THR A 27 -21.59 8.51 -0.91
N THR A 28 -20.74 7.88 -0.09
CA THR A 28 -19.28 8.02 -0.15
C THR A 28 -18.69 6.95 -1.05
N TYR A 29 -17.83 7.38 -1.97
CA TYR A 29 -16.99 6.47 -2.76
C TYR A 29 -15.63 6.34 -2.09
N PHE A 30 -15.20 5.11 -1.87
CA PHE A 30 -13.89 4.78 -1.35
C PHE A 30 -13.00 4.31 -2.50
N ILE A 31 -11.80 4.88 -2.60
CA ILE A 31 -10.79 4.45 -3.55
C ILE A 31 -9.53 4.17 -2.75
N THR A 32 -8.98 2.97 -2.88
CA THR A 32 -7.75 2.57 -2.18
C THR A 32 -6.68 2.17 -3.17
N LEU A 33 -5.43 2.35 -2.75
CA LEU A 33 -4.26 1.90 -3.47
C LEU A 33 -3.52 0.89 -2.61
N THR A 34 -3.42 -0.34 -3.10
CA THR A 34 -2.61 -1.39 -2.50
C THR A 34 -1.32 -1.52 -3.28
N LYS A 35 -0.20 -1.59 -2.57
CA LYS A 35 1.13 -1.76 -3.14
C LYS A 35 1.64 -3.17 -2.90
N ASN A 36 2.48 -3.68 -3.79
CA ASN A 36 3.19 -4.94 -3.62
C ASN A 36 3.83 -5.02 -2.21
N PRO A 37 3.58 -6.08 -1.43
CA PRO A 37 3.94 -6.12 0.00
C PRO A 37 5.45 -6.02 0.24
N TYR A 38 6.27 -6.62 -0.62
CA TYR A 38 7.73 -6.55 -0.52
C TYR A 38 8.23 -5.11 -0.68
N SER A 39 7.80 -4.45 -1.76
CA SER A 39 8.18 -3.06 -2.03
C SER A 39 7.58 -2.06 -1.02
N TRP A 40 6.40 -2.39 -0.47
CA TRP A 40 5.75 -1.65 0.60
C TRP A 40 6.54 -1.73 1.90
N LEU A 41 7.01 -2.93 2.31
CA LEU A 41 7.83 -3.12 3.52
C LEU A 41 9.13 -2.32 3.45
N ILE A 42 9.83 -2.34 2.32
CA ILE A 42 11.03 -1.52 2.10
C ILE A 42 10.70 -0.03 2.28
N SER A 43 9.57 0.41 1.72
CA SER A 43 9.14 1.81 1.82
C SER A 43 8.80 2.19 3.25
N LEU A 44 8.14 1.30 3.98
CA LEU A 44 7.76 1.48 5.38
C LEU A 44 8.99 1.50 6.29
N TYR A 45 9.96 0.61 6.09
CA TYR A 45 11.21 0.58 6.82
C TYR A 45 12.00 1.89 6.64
N LYS A 46 12.11 2.37 5.39
CA LYS A 46 12.78 3.65 5.09
C LYS A 46 12.05 4.86 5.67
N ARG A 47 10.71 4.82 5.72
CA ARG A 47 9.87 5.94 6.18
C ARG A 47 8.68 5.43 7.02
N PRO A 48 8.89 5.08 8.29
CA PRO A 48 7.83 4.58 9.15
C PRO A 48 6.74 5.64 9.36
N TYR A 49 5.47 5.23 9.33
CA TYR A 49 4.33 6.15 9.52
C TYR A 49 4.29 6.82 10.88
N HIS A 50 4.73 6.08 11.90
CA HIS A 50 4.68 6.42 13.31
C HIS A 50 6.01 5.99 13.92
N SER A 51 6.93 6.93 14.13
CA SER A 51 8.24 6.66 14.71
C SER A 51 8.10 6.45 16.23
N ARG A 52 7.68 5.26 16.65
CA ARG A 52 7.83 4.81 18.05
C ARG A 52 9.05 3.91 18.27
N TYR A 53 9.56 3.35 17.19
CA TYR A 53 10.82 2.62 17.17
C TYR A 53 11.84 3.41 16.36
N HIS A 54 13.08 3.46 16.86
CA HIS A 54 14.23 3.91 16.08
C HIS A 54 14.56 2.82 15.06
N VAL A 55 13.78 2.75 13.97
CA VAL A 55 13.97 1.78 12.88
C VAL A 55 15.36 1.90 12.25
N GLN A 56 16.02 3.04 12.43
CA GLN A 56 17.36 3.34 11.93
C GLN A 56 18.50 2.58 12.65
N SER A 57 18.24 1.88 13.77
CA SER A 57 19.27 1.15 14.52
C SER A 57 19.20 -0.38 14.37
N VAL A 58 18.30 -0.91 13.53
CA VAL A 58 18.14 -2.36 13.31
C VAL A 58 18.22 -2.70 11.84
N SER A 59 18.65 -3.92 11.52
CA SER A 59 18.66 -4.39 10.13
C SER A 59 17.22 -4.53 9.59
N PHE A 60 17.07 -4.59 8.26
CA PHE A 60 15.75 -4.81 7.66
C PHE A 60 15.16 -6.16 8.07
N SER A 61 15.96 -7.24 8.09
CA SER A 61 15.51 -8.56 8.54
C SER A 61 15.02 -8.53 9.98
N ASP A 62 15.76 -7.86 10.88
CA ASP A 62 15.33 -7.73 12.28
C ASP A 62 14.02 -6.95 12.34
N TYR A 63 13.91 -5.82 11.63
CA TYR A 63 12.69 -5.02 11.57
C TYR A 63 11.46 -5.84 11.14
N LEU A 64 11.61 -6.79 10.21
CA LEU A 64 10.53 -7.68 9.77
C LEU A 64 10.04 -8.64 10.86
N GLU A 65 10.86 -8.93 11.86
CA GLU A 65 10.52 -9.80 13.00
C GLU A 65 10.04 -9.01 14.22
N HIS A 66 10.11 -7.66 14.19
CA HIS A 66 9.71 -6.82 15.31
C HIS A 66 8.21 -6.52 15.32
N PRO A 67 7.57 -6.50 16.51
CA PRO A 67 6.19 -6.07 16.66
C PRO A 67 5.94 -4.65 16.13
N TRP A 68 4.84 -4.48 15.40
CA TRP A 68 4.41 -3.17 14.93
C TRP A 68 3.36 -2.56 15.86
N GLN A 69 3.71 -1.45 16.51
CA GLN A 69 2.79 -0.70 17.34
C GLN A 69 1.98 0.29 16.49
N THR A 70 0.65 0.17 16.54
CA THR A 70 -0.23 1.11 15.87
C THR A 70 -0.58 2.28 16.77
N VAL A 71 -1.13 3.33 16.17
CA VAL A 71 -1.81 4.41 16.89
C VAL A 71 -3.32 4.31 16.71
N ARG A 72 -4.09 4.91 17.63
CA ARG A 72 -5.56 4.85 17.65
C ARG A 72 -6.24 5.18 16.30
N ARG A 73 -5.66 6.10 15.51
CA ARG A 73 -6.22 6.48 14.21
C ARG A 73 -6.17 5.37 13.15
N GLU A 74 -5.35 4.34 13.35
CA GLU A 74 -5.21 3.23 12.41
C GLU A 74 -6.37 2.20 12.48
N GLN A 75 -7.33 2.36 13.41
CA GLN A 75 -8.52 1.50 13.54
C GLN A 75 -8.23 -0.02 13.51
N ALA A 76 -7.11 -0.40 14.08
CA ALA A 76 -6.56 -1.75 14.03
C ALA A 76 -6.09 -2.20 15.41
N GLU A 77 -5.63 -3.45 15.53
CA GLU A 77 -4.99 -3.95 16.74
C GLU A 77 -3.88 -3.02 17.22
N ARG A 78 -3.77 -2.86 18.54
CA ARG A 78 -2.79 -1.94 19.14
C ARG A 78 -1.35 -2.36 18.83
N VAL A 79 -1.12 -3.67 18.73
CA VAL A 79 0.18 -4.26 18.40
C VAL A 79 -0.05 -5.42 17.45
N PHE A 80 0.61 -5.40 16.31
CA PHE A 80 0.71 -6.55 15.41
C PHE A 80 2.01 -7.30 15.68
N LEU A 81 1.99 -8.61 15.42
CA LEU A 81 3.18 -9.47 15.54
C LEU A 81 4.36 -8.92 14.74
N ASN A 82 4.11 -8.42 13.53
CA ASN A 82 5.08 -7.75 12.69
C ASN A 82 4.39 -6.88 11.61
N PRO A 83 5.14 -6.08 10.83
CA PRO A 83 4.56 -5.23 9.78
C PRO A 83 3.88 -6.01 8.65
N MET A 84 4.28 -7.26 8.40
CA MET A 84 3.67 -8.08 7.35
C MET A 84 2.26 -8.53 7.75
N VAL A 85 2.09 -8.99 8.99
CA VAL A 85 0.77 -9.30 9.57
C VAL A 85 -0.13 -8.06 9.51
N MET A 86 0.39 -6.88 9.86
CA MET A 86 -0.37 -5.63 9.73
C MET A 86 -0.88 -5.38 8.31
N TRP A 87 -0.03 -5.56 7.29
CA TRP A 87 -0.44 -5.33 5.90
C TRP A 87 -1.51 -6.33 5.45
N ASN A 88 -1.42 -7.60 5.85
CA ASN A 88 -2.47 -8.58 5.58
C ASN A 88 -3.80 -8.15 6.20
N GLU A 89 -3.79 -7.81 7.50
CA GLU A 89 -5.01 -7.42 8.23
C GLU A 89 -5.68 -6.19 7.61
N LYS A 90 -4.89 -5.18 7.26
CA LYS A 90 -5.41 -3.98 6.59
C LYS A 90 -6.01 -4.33 5.23
N ASN A 91 -5.29 -5.04 4.38
CA ASN A 91 -5.80 -5.43 3.06
C ASN A 91 -7.02 -6.35 3.12
N ARG A 92 -7.05 -7.29 4.07
CA ARG A 92 -8.23 -8.15 4.30
C ARG A 92 -9.45 -7.32 4.70
N SER A 93 -9.28 -6.28 5.52
CA SER A 93 -10.38 -5.38 5.88
C SER A 93 -10.95 -4.63 4.66
N TYR A 94 -10.10 -4.22 3.71
CA TYR A 94 -10.54 -3.61 2.46
C TYR A 94 -11.27 -4.61 1.55
N ILE A 95 -10.74 -5.82 1.42
CA ILE A 95 -11.37 -6.89 0.63
C ILE A 95 -12.76 -7.22 1.19
N ALA A 96 -12.88 -7.42 2.50
CA ALA A 96 -14.15 -7.71 3.16
C ALA A 96 -15.17 -6.57 3.01
N ALA A 97 -14.71 -5.30 3.06
CA ALA A 97 -15.57 -4.15 2.78
C ALA A 97 -16.07 -4.12 1.33
N GLY A 98 -15.21 -4.46 0.36
CA GLY A 98 -15.56 -4.51 -1.06
C GLY A 98 -16.54 -5.61 -1.44
N GLN A 99 -16.74 -6.63 -0.59
CA GLN A 99 -17.75 -7.67 -0.77
C GLN A 99 -19.16 -7.22 -0.37
N SER A 100 -19.29 -6.10 0.35
CA SER A 100 -20.60 -5.57 0.73
C SER A 100 -21.20 -4.73 -0.39
N PRO A 101 -22.42 -5.03 -0.88
CA PRO A 101 -23.06 -4.24 -1.93
C PRO A 101 -23.45 -2.82 -1.48
N GLN A 102 -23.46 -2.57 -0.17
CA GLN A 102 -23.77 -1.26 0.41
C GLN A 102 -22.54 -0.34 0.49
N ILE A 103 -21.34 -0.87 0.27
CA ILE A 103 -20.08 -0.13 0.33
C ILE A 103 -19.57 0.08 -1.09
N ARG A 104 -19.45 1.34 -1.49
CA ARG A 104 -18.85 1.70 -2.77
C ARG A 104 -17.34 1.76 -2.60
N LEU A 105 -16.63 0.67 -2.88
CA LEU A 105 -15.18 0.60 -2.80
C LEU A 105 -14.54 0.14 -4.12
N LEU A 106 -13.60 0.93 -4.63
CA LEU A 106 -12.71 0.57 -5.72
C LEU A 106 -11.29 0.37 -5.15
N MET A 107 -10.72 -0.81 -5.36
CA MET A 107 -9.35 -1.13 -4.97
C MET A 107 -8.47 -1.17 -6.21
N LEU A 108 -7.45 -0.33 -6.25
CA LEU A 108 -6.47 -0.25 -7.32
C LEU A 108 -5.10 -0.74 -6.83
N ARG A 109 -4.28 -1.29 -7.71
CA ARG A 109 -2.86 -1.53 -7.39
C ARG A 109 -2.04 -0.30 -7.72
N TYR A 110 -1.04 -0.03 -6.89
CA TYR A 110 -0.14 1.09 -7.11
C TYR A 110 0.70 0.90 -8.38
N GLU A 111 1.06 -0.34 -8.68
CA GLU A 111 1.81 -0.73 -9.88
C GLU A 111 0.96 -0.53 -11.14
N ASP A 112 -0.34 -0.85 -11.10
CA ASP A 112 -1.24 -0.60 -12.24
C ASP A 112 -1.40 0.90 -12.50
N LEU A 113 -1.54 1.70 -11.43
CA LEU A 113 -1.57 3.17 -11.53
C LEU A 113 -0.30 3.73 -12.18
N LEU A 114 0.86 3.15 -11.91
CA LEU A 114 2.12 3.61 -12.52
C LEU A 114 2.28 3.13 -13.97
N ALA A 115 1.80 1.92 -14.28
CA ALA A 115 1.87 1.34 -15.61
C ALA A 115 0.93 2.08 -16.58
N ASP A 116 -0.29 2.35 -16.14
CA ASP A 116 -1.32 3.02 -16.94
C ASP A 116 -2.18 3.95 -16.05
N PRO A 117 -1.70 5.19 -15.80
CA PRO A 117 -2.47 6.18 -15.05
C PRO A 117 -3.81 6.52 -15.71
N GLU A 118 -3.87 6.43 -17.04
CA GLU A 118 -5.05 6.76 -17.85
C GLU A 118 -6.18 5.75 -17.60
N ASP A 119 -5.88 4.45 -17.61
CA ASP A 119 -6.84 3.40 -17.26
C ASP A 119 -7.27 3.50 -15.79
N ALA A 120 -6.35 3.78 -14.87
CA ALA A 120 -6.70 3.99 -13.46
C ALA A 120 -7.71 5.13 -13.28
N ILE A 121 -7.53 6.25 -14.00
CA ILE A 121 -8.49 7.36 -14.02
C ILE A 121 -9.81 6.96 -14.68
N ALA A 122 -9.77 6.17 -15.76
CA ALA A 122 -10.96 5.63 -16.41
C ALA A 122 -11.77 4.72 -15.47
N GLN A 123 -11.10 3.86 -14.70
CA GLN A 123 -11.72 3.03 -13.66
C GLN A 123 -12.41 3.89 -12.60
N ILE A 124 -11.72 4.92 -12.09
CA ILE A 124 -12.28 5.85 -11.11
C ILE A 124 -13.49 6.59 -11.69
N GLN A 125 -13.43 7.05 -12.94
CA GLN A 125 -14.56 7.68 -13.62
C GLN A 125 -15.76 6.75 -13.71
N ARG A 126 -15.58 5.53 -14.20
CA ARG A 126 -16.66 4.53 -14.33
C ARG A 126 -17.28 4.22 -12.96
N PHE A 127 -16.43 4.12 -11.94
CA PHE A 127 -16.85 3.81 -10.58
C PHE A 127 -17.61 4.95 -9.91
N THR A 128 -17.20 6.20 -10.11
CA THR A 128 -17.78 7.38 -9.43
C THR A 128 -18.84 8.13 -10.25
N ASN A 129 -18.89 7.88 -11.56
CA ASN A 129 -19.62 8.67 -12.56
C ASN A 129 -19.22 10.16 -12.57
N CYS A 130 -18.01 10.50 -12.11
CA CYS A 130 -17.51 11.88 -12.13
C CYS A 130 -17.10 12.29 -13.55
N ARG A 131 -17.29 13.58 -13.89
CA ARG A 131 -16.80 14.13 -15.16
C ARG A 131 -15.30 14.40 -15.08
N ARG A 132 -14.55 13.98 -16.10
CA ARG A 132 -13.15 14.37 -16.24
C ARG A 132 -13.04 15.85 -16.57
N ARG A 133 -12.01 16.49 -16.03
CA ARG A 133 -11.65 17.88 -16.36
C ARG A 133 -10.82 17.99 -17.64
N GLN A 134 -10.06 16.95 -17.95
CA GLN A 134 -9.16 16.87 -19.10
C GLN A 134 -9.44 15.58 -19.87
N GLN A 135 -9.19 15.57 -21.18
CA GLN A 135 -9.47 14.42 -22.03
C GLN A 135 -8.50 13.26 -21.81
N ALA A 136 -7.24 13.58 -21.48
CA ALA A 136 -6.18 12.64 -21.18
C ALA A 136 -5.51 12.97 -19.84
N PHE A 137 -4.83 11.99 -19.27
CA PHE A 137 -3.98 12.12 -18.11
C PHE A 137 -2.85 13.10 -18.42
N VAL A 138 -2.71 14.10 -17.55
CA VAL A 138 -1.58 15.00 -17.53
C VAL A 138 -0.92 14.83 -16.16
N ASN A 139 0.34 14.43 -16.18
CA ASN A 139 1.10 14.28 -14.95
C ASN A 139 1.33 15.66 -14.31
N ILE A 140 1.33 15.70 -12.98
CA ILE A 140 1.69 16.91 -12.23
C ILE A 140 3.15 16.71 -11.81
N ASP A 141 4.08 17.26 -12.58
CA ASP A 141 5.51 17.09 -12.37
C ASP A 141 6.06 17.89 -11.18
N GLU A 142 5.31 18.88 -10.68
CA GLU A 142 5.65 19.59 -9.44
C GLU A 142 5.53 18.65 -8.23
N SER A 143 6.65 18.03 -7.85
CA SER A 143 6.73 17.28 -6.61
C SER A 143 6.46 18.20 -5.42
N LEU A 144 5.35 17.96 -4.72
CA LEU A 144 5.05 18.59 -3.42
C LEU A 144 6.05 18.18 -2.31
N LYS A 145 7.00 17.27 -2.59
CA LYS A 145 8.02 16.78 -1.66
C LYS A 145 9.40 17.29 -2.09
N ARG A 146 10.22 17.68 -1.10
CA ARG A 146 11.56 18.27 -1.27
C ARG A 146 12.60 17.41 -2.00
N GLU A 147 12.26 16.18 -2.39
CA GLU A 147 13.12 15.32 -3.21
C GLU A 147 12.92 15.66 -4.69
N GLN A 148 13.58 16.72 -5.15
CA GLN A 148 13.47 17.21 -6.53
C GLN A 148 13.98 16.20 -7.58
N GLU A 149 14.77 15.19 -7.17
CA GLU A 149 15.40 14.23 -8.08
C GLU A 149 14.52 13.02 -8.45
N LYS A 150 13.44 12.75 -7.70
CA LYS A 150 12.61 11.54 -7.91
C LYS A 150 11.25 11.89 -8.50
N GLY A 151 11.21 11.99 -9.83
CA GLY A 151 10.00 12.23 -10.62
C GLY A 151 9.20 10.95 -10.92
N PHE A 152 8.15 11.10 -11.73
CA PHE A 152 7.27 10.01 -12.15
C PHE A 152 8.02 8.86 -12.82
N SER A 153 8.91 9.16 -13.78
CA SER A 153 9.70 8.17 -14.52
C SER A 153 10.60 7.34 -13.61
N TYR A 154 11.17 7.94 -12.56
CA TYR A 154 11.93 7.22 -11.54
C TYR A 154 11.07 6.18 -10.84
N TYR A 155 9.84 6.54 -10.43
CA TYR A 155 8.96 5.61 -9.73
C TYR A 155 8.42 4.52 -10.65
N GLN A 156 8.07 4.84 -11.90
CA GLN A 156 7.71 3.82 -12.89
C GLN A 156 8.81 2.79 -13.02
N ASP A 157 10.04 3.21 -13.28
CA ASP A 157 11.17 2.30 -13.40
C ASP A 157 11.43 1.53 -12.08
N TYR A 158 11.45 2.22 -10.94
CA TYR A 158 11.72 1.59 -9.66
C TYR A 158 10.73 0.47 -9.32
N TYR A 159 9.42 0.67 -9.57
CA TYR A 159 8.39 -0.30 -9.22
C TYR A 159 8.08 -1.31 -10.32
N LEU A 160 7.96 -0.86 -11.58
CA LEU A 160 7.58 -1.72 -12.70
C LEU A 160 8.74 -2.63 -13.15
N ASN A 161 9.98 -2.15 -13.09
CA ASN A 161 11.17 -2.98 -13.34
C ASN A 161 11.70 -3.65 -12.06
N GLU A 162 10.97 -3.51 -10.95
CA GLU A 162 11.25 -4.15 -9.66
C GLU A 162 12.67 -3.90 -9.13
N ARG A 163 13.24 -2.71 -9.37
CA ARG A 163 14.59 -2.35 -8.89
C ARG A 163 14.73 -2.44 -7.38
N TRP A 164 13.62 -2.34 -6.65
CA TRP A 164 13.57 -2.57 -5.21
C TRP A 164 13.94 -3.99 -4.78
N ARG A 165 13.89 -5.00 -5.66
CA ARG A 165 14.22 -6.39 -5.31
C ARG A 165 15.67 -6.57 -4.87
N SER A 166 16.60 -5.77 -5.39
CA SER A 166 18.01 -5.83 -4.98
C SER A 166 18.26 -5.45 -3.52
N LEU A 167 17.25 -4.87 -2.86
CA LEU A 167 17.29 -4.49 -1.45
C LEU A 167 16.82 -5.60 -0.51
N LEU A 168 16.44 -6.77 -1.04
CA LEU A 168 15.95 -7.91 -0.27
C LEU A 168 16.97 -9.04 -0.32
N SER A 169 17.36 -9.51 0.86
CA SER A 169 18.10 -10.76 1.00
C SER A 169 17.16 -11.97 0.94
N ASP A 170 17.72 -13.16 0.72
CA ASP A 170 16.98 -14.42 0.82
C ASP A 170 16.36 -14.63 2.21
N ARG A 171 17.03 -14.13 3.26
CA ARG A 171 16.48 -14.13 4.62
C ARG A 171 15.24 -13.25 4.72
N ASP A 172 15.28 -12.04 4.14
CA ASP A 172 14.12 -11.14 4.14
C ASP A 172 12.94 -11.79 3.41
N LEU A 173 13.19 -12.37 2.23
CA LEU A 173 12.17 -13.08 1.45
C LEU A 173 11.56 -14.24 2.23
N ALA A 174 12.39 -15.05 2.92
CA ALA A 174 11.91 -16.14 3.75
C ALA A 174 11.03 -15.66 4.92
N ILE A 175 11.42 -14.57 5.59
CA ILE A 175 10.62 -13.97 6.68
C ILE A 175 9.31 -13.43 6.13
N ILE A 176 9.33 -12.65 5.05
CA ILE A 176 8.13 -12.06 4.44
C ILE A 176 7.16 -13.17 4.02
N ASN A 177 7.64 -14.16 3.27
CA ASN A 177 6.81 -15.24 2.74
C ASN A 177 6.15 -16.07 3.85
N ARG A 178 6.81 -16.25 4.99
CA ARG A 178 6.24 -16.95 6.15
C ARG A 178 4.95 -16.30 6.65
N TYR A 179 4.83 -14.98 6.53
CA TYR A 179 3.70 -14.23 7.07
C TYR A 179 2.72 -13.73 6.02
N LEU A 180 2.97 -13.92 4.71
CA LEU A 180 2.05 -13.45 3.67
C LEU A 180 0.75 -14.27 3.66
N ASP A 181 -0.38 -13.57 3.61
CA ASP A 181 -1.68 -14.21 3.45
C ASP A 181 -1.93 -14.53 1.96
N GLU A 182 -2.06 -15.82 1.65
CA GLU A 182 -2.27 -16.32 0.29
C GLU A 182 -3.54 -15.77 -0.37
N SER A 183 -4.63 -15.65 0.37
CA SER A 183 -5.90 -15.14 -0.16
C SER A 183 -5.80 -13.66 -0.53
N VAL A 184 -5.07 -12.87 0.26
CA VAL A 184 -4.82 -11.45 -0.02
C VAL A 184 -3.89 -11.31 -1.22
N MET A 185 -2.82 -12.11 -1.29
CA MET A 185 -1.90 -12.13 -2.42
C MET A 185 -2.62 -12.50 -3.73
N ALA A 186 -3.46 -13.53 -3.69
CA ALA A 186 -4.26 -13.97 -4.83
C ALA A 186 -5.25 -12.89 -5.28
N TYR A 187 -5.93 -12.22 -4.34
CA TYR A 187 -6.89 -11.15 -4.65
C TYR A 187 -6.24 -10.02 -5.48
N PHE A 188 -5.04 -9.59 -5.07
CA PHE A 188 -4.28 -8.55 -5.77
C PHE A 188 -3.34 -9.08 -6.85
N ARG A 189 -3.36 -10.39 -7.12
CA ARG A 189 -2.51 -11.06 -8.12
C ARG A 189 -1.02 -10.73 -7.93
N TYR A 190 -0.56 -10.66 -6.69
CA TYR A 190 0.86 -10.51 -6.40
C TYR A 190 1.52 -11.89 -6.40
N PRO A 191 2.63 -12.08 -7.13
CA PRO A 191 3.39 -13.32 -7.05
C PRO A 191 4.21 -13.37 -5.77
N TYR A 192 4.42 -14.58 -5.26
CA TYR A 192 5.47 -14.82 -4.26
C TYR A 192 6.84 -14.72 -4.93
N ILE A 193 7.80 -14.16 -4.20
CA ILE A 193 9.21 -14.13 -4.61
C ILE A 193 9.96 -15.21 -3.84
N THR A 194 10.48 -16.19 -4.57
CA THR A 194 11.25 -17.29 -3.98
C THR A 194 12.66 -16.82 -3.63
N PRO A 195 13.21 -17.18 -2.45
CA PRO A 195 14.64 -17.03 -2.18
C PRO A 195 15.50 -17.66 -3.30
N GLY A 196 16.61 -17.03 -3.65
CA GLY A 196 17.48 -17.45 -4.76
C GLY A 196 17.00 -17.03 -6.15
N SER A 197 15.86 -16.35 -6.28
CA SER A 197 15.38 -15.78 -7.56
C SER A 197 15.88 -14.36 -7.83
N ALA A 198 16.87 -13.88 -7.07
CA ALA A 198 17.34 -12.50 -7.13
C ALA A 198 17.89 -12.16 -8.52
N LYS A 199 17.32 -11.12 -9.15
CA LYS A 199 17.93 -10.44 -10.30
C LYS A 199 19.15 -9.68 -9.78
N HIS A 200 20.34 -10.29 -9.83
CA HIS A 200 21.58 -9.57 -9.61
C HIS A 200 21.69 -8.47 -10.68
N GLN A 201 21.62 -7.20 -10.26
CA GLN A 201 22.14 -6.10 -11.07
C GLN A 201 23.49 -5.71 -10.47
N HIS A 202 24.53 -5.80 -11.30
CA HIS A 202 25.86 -5.28 -11.02
C HIS A 202 25.76 -3.81 -10.56
N THR A 203 26.06 -3.55 -9.30
CA THR A 203 26.36 -2.19 -8.81
C THR A 203 27.81 -1.87 -9.11
N SER A 204 28.06 -0.95 -10.04
CA SER A 204 29.24 -0.08 -9.94
C SER A 204 28.81 1.13 -9.13
N LEU A 205 29.52 1.36 -8.02
CA LEU A 205 29.44 2.57 -7.20
C LEU A 205 30.00 3.78 -7.97
#